data_AF-A0A2H1FJK1-F1
#
_entry.id   AF-A0A2H1FJK1-F1
#
_cell.length_a   1.000
_cell.length_b   1.000
_cell.length_c   1.000
_cell.angle_alpha   90.00
_cell.angle_beta   90.00
_cell.angle_gamma   90.00
#
_symmetry.space_group_name_H-M   'P 1'
#
loop_
_entity.id
_entity.type
_entity.pdbx_description
1 polymer ?
#
loop_
_entity_poly.entity_id
_entity_poly.type
_entity_poly.pdbx_seq_one_letter_code
_entity_poly.pdbx_strand_id
1 'polypeptide(L)'
;MATSLLSQSVRPALQSPDAFSFVCRTCQRNAATYRRTRKLLRVKVDPSFAPSKTEAQDHIIFNPPSSAPSPYDTPPKFLPKSDPRWAMYSAAASTPAASTTTPASPAAPTSILASIAAKRLGMNGPPVQSLPPVRPRYEKKYHLTQEQIEEIRRLRKEDPRQWTRVRLAEKFECSQFFVSLCCSAPEIKDEQDEELVRLKARWGRRKTEAREARQERKKLWGQDA
;
A
#
# COMPACT_ATOMS: atom_id res chain seq x y z
N MET A 1 -39.30 23.09 -69.84
CA MET A 1 -39.42 21.86 -70.64
C MET A 1 -38.05 21.57 -71.25
N ALA A 2 -37.22 20.83 -70.52
CA ALA A 2 -35.87 20.47 -70.96
C ALA A 2 -35.57 19.05 -70.49
N THR A 3 -35.06 18.26 -71.42
CA THR A 3 -34.73 16.84 -71.35
C THR A 3 -33.50 16.58 -70.49
N SER A 4 -33.45 15.42 -69.82
CA SER A 4 -32.18 14.76 -69.51
C SER A 4 -32.35 13.25 -69.46
N LEU A 5 -31.45 12.58 -70.16
CA LEU A 5 -31.42 11.16 -70.52
C LEU A 5 -31.06 10.32 -69.29
N LEU A 6 -31.86 9.28 -69.00
CA LEU A 6 -31.53 8.27 -68.00
C LEU A 6 -30.43 7.34 -68.53
N SER A 7 -29.24 7.43 -67.97
CA SER A 7 -28.18 6.42 -68.11
C SER A 7 -28.57 5.17 -67.33
N GLN A 8 -28.63 4.03 -68.00
CA GLN A 8 -28.80 2.72 -67.38
C GLN A 8 -27.54 2.38 -66.59
N SER A 9 -27.59 2.53 -65.26
CA SER A 9 -26.55 1.95 -64.41
C SER A 9 -26.71 0.43 -64.40
N VAL A 10 -25.67 -0.24 -64.87
CA VAL A 10 -25.50 -1.70 -64.94
C VAL A 10 -25.68 -2.29 -63.53
N ARG A 11 -26.63 -3.22 -63.38
CA ARG A 11 -26.72 -4.10 -62.20
C ARG A 11 -25.51 -5.04 -62.21
N PRO A 12 -24.66 -5.09 -61.17
CA PRO A 12 -23.69 -6.17 -61.07
C PRO A 12 -24.44 -7.47 -60.78
N ALA A 13 -24.19 -8.47 -61.61
CA ALA A 13 -24.76 -9.79 -61.53
C ALA A 13 -24.45 -10.45 -60.17
N LEU A 14 -25.50 -10.99 -59.55
CA LEU A 14 -25.42 -11.87 -58.40
C LEU A 14 -24.86 -13.22 -58.87
N GLN A 15 -23.57 -13.46 -58.67
CA GLN A 15 -22.98 -14.80 -58.63
C GLN A 15 -21.55 -14.72 -58.07
N SER A 16 -21.46 -14.63 -56.75
CA SER A 16 -20.25 -14.98 -56.00
C SER A 16 -20.69 -15.99 -54.93
N PRO A 17 -20.06 -17.18 -54.84
CA PRO A 17 -20.41 -18.21 -53.87
C PRO A 17 -19.75 -17.98 -52.50
N ASP A 18 -19.25 -16.78 -52.21
CA ASP A 18 -18.71 -16.45 -50.89
C ASP A 18 -19.81 -15.87 -50.00
N ALA A 19 -20.46 -16.75 -49.24
CA ALA A 19 -21.41 -16.42 -48.17
C ALA A 19 -20.84 -15.47 -47.10
N PHE A 20 -19.53 -15.19 -47.13
CA PHE A 20 -18.83 -14.27 -46.23
C PHE A 20 -18.85 -12.80 -46.67
N SER A 21 -19.27 -12.49 -47.91
CA SER A 21 -19.19 -11.12 -48.44
C SER A 21 -20.37 -10.22 -48.05
N PHE A 22 -21.48 -10.79 -47.57
CA PHE A 22 -22.69 -10.07 -47.13
C PHE A 22 -22.78 -9.89 -45.60
N VAL A 23 -21.64 -9.69 -44.92
CA VAL A 23 -21.66 -9.27 -43.52
C VAL A 23 -22.09 -7.80 -43.46
N CYS A 24 -23.38 -7.56 -43.24
CA CYS A 24 -23.97 -6.27 -42.91
C CYS A 24 -23.06 -5.51 -41.91
N ARG A 25 -22.30 -4.51 -42.37
CA ARG A 25 -21.37 -3.75 -41.54
C ARG A 25 -22.08 -2.91 -40.46
N THR A 26 -23.35 -2.56 -40.68
CA THR A 26 -24.23 -1.94 -39.67
C THR A 26 -24.77 -2.94 -38.64
N CYS A 27 -24.65 -4.23 -38.91
CA CYS A 27 -24.96 -5.33 -37.99
C CYS A 27 -23.71 -5.79 -37.20
N GLN A 28 -22.57 -5.10 -37.33
CA GLN A 28 -21.42 -5.34 -36.48
C GLN A 28 -21.79 -5.01 -35.03
N ARG A 29 -21.54 -5.96 -34.13
CA ARG A 29 -21.83 -5.86 -32.69
C ARG A 29 -20.88 -4.84 -32.04
N ASN A 30 -21.13 -3.57 -32.24
CA ASN A 30 -20.40 -2.50 -31.58
C ASN A 30 -20.86 -2.33 -30.11
N ALA A 31 -19.93 -1.91 -29.24
CA ALA A 31 -20.18 -1.66 -27.82
C ALA A 31 -21.02 -0.40 -27.56
N ALA A 32 -21.65 0.19 -28.58
CA ALA A 32 -22.27 1.52 -28.55
C ALA A 32 -23.47 1.64 -27.58
N THR A 33 -24.04 0.53 -27.11
CA THR A 33 -25.19 0.58 -26.20
C THR A 33 -24.77 0.36 -24.75
N TYR A 34 -25.29 1.21 -23.85
CA TYR A 34 -25.10 1.15 -22.40
C TYR A 34 -25.33 -0.26 -21.81
N ARG A 35 -26.35 -0.99 -22.31
CA ARG A 35 -26.63 -2.36 -21.85
C ARG A 35 -25.49 -3.33 -22.15
N ARG A 36 -24.82 -3.19 -23.29
CA ARG A 36 -23.68 -4.04 -23.68
C ARG A 36 -22.45 -3.70 -22.85
N THR A 37 -22.13 -2.42 -22.67
CA THR A 37 -21.01 -2.00 -21.82
C THR A 37 -21.20 -2.44 -20.37
N ARG A 38 -22.40 -2.26 -19.79
CA ARG A 38 -22.74 -2.74 -18.44
C ARG A 38 -22.60 -4.26 -18.30
N LYS A 39 -22.99 -5.04 -19.32
CA LYS A 39 -22.84 -6.50 -19.29
C LYS A 39 -21.37 -6.92 -19.37
N LEU A 40 -20.58 -6.26 -20.21
CA LEU A 40 -19.15 -6.53 -20.38
C LEU A 40 -18.34 -6.18 -19.13
N LEU A 41 -18.68 -5.08 -18.45
CA LEU A 41 -18.02 -4.61 -17.22
C LEU A 41 -18.63 -5.18 -15.93
N ARG A 42 -19.49 -6.20 -16.01
CA ARG A 42 -20.16 -6.76 -14.85
C ARG A 42 -19.19 -7.55 -13.98
N VAL A 43 -18.92 -7.04 -12.77
CA VAL A 43 -18.22 -7.76 -11.71
C VAL A 43 -19.23 -8.64 -10.95
N LYS A 44 -18.83 -9.87 -10.61
CA LYS A 44 -19.65 -10.78 -9.78
C LYS A 44 -19.53 -10.36 -8.31
N VAL A 45 -20.62 -10.53 -7.55
CA VAL A 45 -20.58 -10.35 -6.09
C VAL A 45 -19.75 -11.45 -5.44
N ASP A 46 -19.26 -11.19 -4.23
CA ASP A 46 -18.52 -12.19 -3.46
C ASP A 46 -19.41 -13.41 -3.15
N PRO A 47 -18.87 -14.65 -3.19
CA PRO A 47 -19.64 -15.86 -2.89
C PRO A 47 -20.33 -15.85 -1.52
N SER A 48 -19.84 -15.09 -0.54
CA SER A 48 -20.49 -14.95 0.77
C SER A 48 -21.91 -14.37 0.68
N PHE A 49 -22.22 -13.63 -0.39
CA PHE A 49 -23.54 -13.03 -0.65
C PHE A 49 -24.39 -13.86 -1.62
N ALA A 50 -23.89 -15.01 -2.08
CA ALA A 50 -24.71 -15.93 -2.85
C ALA A 50 -25.81 -16.51 -1.94
N PRO A 51 -27.04 -16.75 -2.47
CA PRO A 51 -28.11 -17.32 -1.67
C PRO A 51 -27.65 -18.65 -1.07
N SER A 52 -27.78 -18.78 0.25
CA SER A 52 -27.43 -20.01 0.94
C SER A 52 -28.33 -21.14 0.42
N LYS A 53 -27.73 -22.29 0.13
CA LYS A 53 -28.49 -23.50 -0.28
C LYS A 53 -28.74 -24.44 0.89
N THR A 54 -28.06 -24.21 2.02
CA THR A 54 -27.94 -25.15 3.12
C THR A 54 -28.74 -24.69 4.34
N GLU A 55 -28.95 -23.39 4.51
CA GLU A 55 -29.58 -22.85 5.72
C GLU A 55 -31.05 -22.54 5.45
N ALA A 56 -31.92 -23.07 6.31
CA ALA A 56 -33.37 -22.91 6.18
C ALA A 56 -33.91 -21.64 6.86
N GLN A 57 -33.08 -20.96 7.69
CA GLN A 57 -33.45 -19.80 8.49
C GLN A 57 -32.43 -18.66 8.31
N ASP A 58 -32.84 -17.46 8.69
CA ASP A 58 -31.99 -16.27 8.67
C ASP A 58 -30.89 -16.37 9.74
N HIS A 59 -29.65 -16.05 9.35
CA HIS A 59 -28.47 -16.10 10.21
C HIS A 59 -27.50 -14.95 9.89
N ILE A 60 -26.60 -14.65 10.82
CA ILE A 60 -25.58 -13.60 10.66
C ILE A 60 -24.28 -14.25 10.17
N ILE A 61 -23.80 -13.84 9.00
CA ILE A 61 -22.52 -14.31 8.44
C ILE A 61 -21.42 -13.33 8.85
N PHE A 62 -20.32 -13.86 9.37
CA PHE A 62 -19.10 -13.09 9.58
C PHE A 62 -18.29 -13.01 8.29
N ASN A 63 -18.30 -11.84 7.64
CA ASN A 63 -17.62 -11.61 6.35
C ASN A 63 -16.60 -10.47 6.46
N PRO A 64 -15.39 -10.74 6.98
CA PRO A 64 -14.32 -9.74 7.05
C PRO A 64 -13.91 -9.28 5.64
N PRO A 65 -14.02 -7.98 5.30
CA PRO A 65 -13.66 -7.52 3.97
C PRO A 65 -12.15 -7.62 3.75
N SER A 66 -11.74 -7.95 2.53
CA SER A 66 -10.33 -7.93 2.10
C SER A 66 -9.84 -6.51 1.77
N SER A 67 -10.11 -5.55 2.66
CA SER A 67 -9.73 -4.14 2.53
C SER A 67 -8.93 -3.66 3.73
N ALA A 68 -8.23 -2.53 3.59
CA ALA A 68 -7.60 -1.89 4.74
C ALA A 68 -8.69 -1.41 5.75
N PRO A 69 -8.43 -1.51 7.06
CA PRO A 69 -9.35 -1.01 8.07
C PRO A 69 -9.43 0.53 8.02
N SER A 70 -10.56 1.07 8.48
CA SER A 70 -10.73 2.52 8.62
C SER A 70 -10.10 3.03 9.93
N PRO A 71 -9.81 4.34 10.05
CA PRO A 71 -9.34 4.93 11.31
C PRO A 71 -10.33 4.76 12.48
N TYR A 72 -11.61 4.53 12.19
CA TYR A 72 -12.65 4.32 13.21
C TYR A 72 -12.66 2.89 13.76
N ASP A 73 -12.01 1.95 13.08
CA ASP A 73 -11.81 0.57 13.53
C ASP A 73 -10.67 0.51 14.56
N THR A 74 -10.94 1.13 15.71
CA THR A 74 -9.97 1.36 16.79
C THR A 74 -9.51 0.04 17.42
N PRO A 75 -8.20 -0.29 17.36
CA PRO A 75 -7.68 -1.50 17.99
C PRO A 75 -7.78 -1.40 19.52
N PRO A 76 -7.87 -2.54 20.24
CA PRO A 76 -8.14 -2.57 21.69
C PRO A 76 -7.07 -1.86 22.54
N LYS A 77 -5.86 -1.68 22.01
CA LYS A 77 -4.77 -0.94 22.67
C LYS A 77 -5.07 0.56 22.83
N PHE A 78 -5.90 1.13 21.96
CA PHE A 78 -6.29 2.55 22.00
C PHE A 78 -7.64 2.79 22.67
N LEU A 79 -8.35 1.73 23.07
CA LEU A 79 -9.60 1.85 23.82
C LEU A 79 -9.33 2.13 25.29
N PRO A 80 -10.19 2.91 25.97
CA PRO A 80 -10.14 3.03 27.42
C PRO A 80 -10.47 1.68 28.06
N LYS A 81 -9.87 1.39 29.22
CA LYS A 81 -10.03 0.10 29.92
C LYS A 81 -11.48 -0.18 30.35
N SER A 82 -12.31 0.85 30.49
CA SER A 82 -13.73 0.73 30.84
C SER A 82 -14.62 0.35 29.66
N ASP A 83 -14.10 0.35 28.43
CA ASP A 83 -14.89 0.06 27.23
C ASP A 83 -15.21 -1.44 27.13
N PRO A 84 -16.49 -1.84 27.06
CA PRO A 84 -16.89 -3.26 26.98
C PRO A 84 -16.40 -3.95 25.69
N ARG A 85 -16.06 -3.19 24.64
CA ARG A 85 -15.53 -3.73 23.38
C ARG A 85 -14.21 -4.47 23.59
N TRP A 86 -13.46 -4.17 24.65
CA TRP A 86 -12.24 -4.90 24.99
C TRP A 86 -12.50 -6.40 25.21
N ALA A 87 -13.60 -6.73 25.93
CA ALA A 87 -14.03 -8.11 26.13
C ALA A 87 -14.43 -8.78 24.81
N MET A 88 -15.15 -8.06 23.94
CA MET A 88 -15.56 -8.57 22.62
C MET A 88 -14.38 -8.93 21.73
N TYR A 89 -13.34 -8.07 21.66
CA TYR A 89 -12.13 -8.37 20.90
C TYR A 89 -11.36 -9.58 21.47
N SER A 90 -11.30 -9.72 22.80
CA SER A 90 -10.65 -10.87 23.44
C SER A 90 -11.38 -12.19 23.16
N ALA A 91 -12.71 -12.17 23.15
CA ALA A 91 -13.56 -13.32 22.80
C ALA A 91 -13.41 -13.67 21.31
N ALA A 92 -13.40 -12.67 20.43
CA ALA A 92 -13.21 -12.86 19.00
C ALA A 92 -11.82 -13.46 18.66
N ALA A 93 -10.76 -13.02 19.34
CA ALA A 93 -9.42 -13.58 19.16
C ALA A 93 -9.28 -15.04 19.62
N SER A 94 -10.11 -15.44 20.59
CA SER A 94 -10.10 -16.80 21.16
C SER A 94 -10.98 -17.79 20.39
N THR A 95 -11.86 -17.30 19.52
CA THR A 95 -12.74 -18.15 18.72
C THR A 95 -12.01 -18.54 17.43
N PRO A 96 -11.58 -19.80 17.24
CA PRO A 96 -11.12 -20.24 15.93
C PRO A 96 -12.27 -20.03 14.94
N ALA A 97 -11.99 -19.45 13.77
CA ALA A 97 -12.95 -19.16 12.71
C ALA A 97 -13.62 -20.46 12.17
N ALA A 98 -14.54 -21.02 12.96
CA ALA A 98 -15.18 -22.30 12.74
C ALA A 98 -16.61 -22.26 13.32
N SER A 99 -17.47 -21.46 12.69
CA SER A 99 -18.83 -21.92 12.38
C SER A 99 -18.86 -22.36 10.92
N THR A 100 -17.96 -23.29 10.56
CA THR A 100 -18.17 -24.19 9.44
C THR A 100 -18.39 -25.55 10.08
N THR A 101 -19.66 -25.91 10.29
CA THR A 101 -20.03 -27.31 10.42
C THR A 101 -19.68 -28.01 9.10
N THR A 102 -18.49 -28.58 9.02
CA THR A 102 -18.21 -29.70 8.12
C THR A 102 -17.76 -30.90 8.97
N PRO A 103 -18.36 -32.08 8.75
CA PRO A 103 -17.84 -33.32 9.34
C PRO A 103 -16.53 -33.66 8.64
N ALA A 104 -15.60 -34.24 9.41
CA ALA A 104 -14.36 -34.88 8.95
C ALA A 104 -13.35 -33.98 8.20
N SER A 105 -12.23 -33.75 8.87
CA SER A 105 -10.95 -33.32 8.29
C SER A 105 -10.57 -34.20 7.09
N PRO A 106 -10.21 -33.61 5.93
CA PRO A 106 -9.20 -34.18 5.06
C PRO A 106 -7.86 -33.49 5.32
N ALA A 107 -6.81 -34.31 5.25
CA ALA A 107 -5.41 -33.96 5.38
C ALA A 107 -4.98 -32.77 4.49
N ALA A 108 -3.91 -32.10 4.92
CA ALA A 108 -3.05 -31.10 4.28
C ALA A 108 -3.51 -30.50 2.92
N PRO A 109 -3.46 -29.16 2.73
CA PRO A 109 -3.88 -28.53 1.48
C PRO A 109 -3.04 -29.04 0.31
N THR A 110 -3.62 -29.92 -0.52
CA THR A 110 -2.96 -30.53 -1.68
C THR A 110 -2.75 -29.56 -2.83
N SER A 111 -3.33 -28.35 -2.77
CA SER A 111 -3.16 -27.32 -3.81
C SER A 111 -2.69 -25.98 -3.24
N ILE A 112 -1.84 -25.31 -4.02
CA ILE A 112 -1.31 -23.96 -3.73
C ILE A 112 -2.47 -22.94 -3.58
N LEU A 113 -3.58 -23.13 -4.31
CA LEU A 113 -4.76 -22.28 -4.21
C LEU A 113 -5.50 -22.46 -2.87
N ALA A 114 -5.61 -23.69 -2.37
CA ALA A 114 -6.23 -23.97 -1.07
C ALA A 114 -5.39 -23.41 0.09
N SER A 115 -4.06 -23.48 0.01
CA SER A 115 -3.19 -22.89 1.02
C SER A 115 -3.22 -21.36 1.01
N ILE A 116 -3.30 -20.72 -0.17
CA ILE A 116 -3.51 -19.27 -0.29
C ILE A 116 -4.87 -18.85 0.28
N ALA A 117 -5.94 -19.61 -0.01
CA ALA A 117 -7.28 -19.32 0.50
C ALA A 117 -7.36 -19.48 2.04
N ALA A 118 -6.78 -20.54 2.60
CA ALA A 118 -6.69 -20.73 4.05
C ALA A 118 -5.88 -19.60 4.73
N LYS A 119 -4.82 -19.12 4.08
CA LYS A 119 -4.02 -17.98 4.56
C LYS A 119 -4.78 -16.64 4.51
N ARG A 120 -5.77 -16.51 3.61
CA ARG A 120 -6.66 -15.34 3.53
C ARG A 120 -7.82 -15.41 4.52
N LEU A 121 -8.32 -16.61 4.83
CA LEU A 121 -9.38 -16.85 5.82
C LEU A 121 -8.86 -16.79 7.27
N GLY A 122 -7.58 -17.08 7.49
CA GLY A 122 -6.89 -16.81 8.75
C GLY A 122 -6.70 -15.31 8.94
N MET A 123 -7.72 -14.61 9.45
CA MET A 123 -7.70 -13.18 9.80
C MET A 123 -6.62 -12.77 10.82
N ASN A 124 -5.86 -13.72 11.33
CA ASN A 124 -4.69 -13.45 12.14
C ASN A 124 -3.49 -13.44 11.20
N GLY A 125 -3.02 -12.24 10.86
CA GLY A 125 -1.72 -12.07 10.22
C GLY A 125 -0.64 -12.89 10.97
N PRO A 126 0.46 -13.24 10.29
CA PRO A 126 1.52 -14.03 10.91
C PRO A 126 1.92 -13.39 12.26
N PRO A 127 2.08 -14.17 13.34
CA PRO A 127 2.31 -13.63 14.68
C PRO A 127 3.50 -12.68 14.64
N VAL A 128 3.49 -11.61 15.44
CA VAL A 128 4.50 -10.53 15.41
C VAL A 128 5.94 -11.05 15.39
N GLN A 129 6.19 -12.18 16.06
CA GLN A 129 7.49 -12.87 16.13
C GLN A 129 8.00 -13.40 14.78
N SER A 130 7.09 -13.68 13.85
CA SER A 130 7.38 -14.19 12.50
C SER A 130 7.46 -13.11 11.42
N LEU A 131 7.14 -11.85 11.78
CA LEU A 131 7.31 -10.72 10.87
C LEU A 131 8.79 -10.31 10.81
N PRO A 132 9.38 -10.14 9.62
CA PRO A 132 10.76 -9.67 9.51
C PRO A 132 10.86 -8.22 10.03
N PRO A 133 11.87 -7.91 10.86
CA PRO A 133 12.03 -6.56 11.37
C PRO A 133 12.47 -5.61 10.23
N VAL A 134 11.72 -4.52 10.02
CA VAL A 134 12.05 -3.49 9.01
C VAL A 134 13.40 -2.82 9.29
N ARG A 135 13.75 -2.70 10.57
CA ARG A 135 15.04 -2.20 11.07
C ARG A 135 15.58 -3.17 12.11
N PRO A 136 16.91 -3.36 12.23
CA PRO A 136 17.48 -4.16 13.31
C PRO A 136 17.01 -3.63 14.67
N ARG A 137 16.79 -4.54 15.62
CA ARG A 137 16.43 -4.17 16.99
C ARG A 137 17.59 -3.41 17.61
N TYR A 138 17.33 -2.21 18.11
CA TYR A 138 18.33 -1.33 18.73
C TYR A 138 18.02 -1.15 20.21
N GLU A 139 18.97 -1.51 21.07
CA GLU A 139 18.90 -1.28 22.51
C GLU A 139 19.43 0.12 22.84
N LYS A 140 18.64 0.90 23.59
CA LYS A 140 19.02 2.25 24.00
C LYS A 140 20.00 2.17 25.18
N LYS A 141 21.21 2.69 25.01
CA LYS A 141 22.23 2.80 26.05
C LYS A 141 22.20 4.19 26.70
N TYR A 142 22.24 4.24 28.03
CA TYR A 142 22.19 5.47 28.84
C TYR A 142 23.37 5.52 29.82
N HIS A 143 24.59 5.32 29.30
CA HIS A 143 25.82 5.19 30.11
C HIS A 143 26.58 6.50 30.31
N LEU A 144 26.17 7.60 29.67
CA LEU A 144 26.90 8.87 29.74
C LEU A 144 26.57 9.67 30.99
N THR A 145 27.60 10.18 31.66
CA THR A 145 27.48 11.09 32.80
C THR A 145 27.43 12.56 32.34
N GLN A 146 27.01 13.44 33.24
CA GLN A 146 26.95 14.88 32.97
C GLN A 146 28.33 15.47 32.59
N GLU A 147 29.39 15.02 33.26
CA GLU A 147 30.77 15.44 33.00
C GLU A 147 31.20 15.10 31.55
N GLN A 148 30.86 13.90 31.08
CA GLN A 148 31.15 13.48 29.70
C GLN A 148 30.37 14.30 28.68
N ILE A 149 29.13 14.71 28.99
CA ILE A 149 28.34 15.59 28.11
C ILE A 149 28.96 16.98 28.04
N GLU A 150 29.50 17.50 29.14
CA GLU A 150 30.22 18.77 29.16
C GLU A 150 31.53 18.68 28.37
N GLU A 151 32.25 17.57 28.46
CA GLU A 151 33.43 17.30 27.64
C GLU A 151 33.07 17.27 26.14
N ILE A 152 31.97 16.61 25.76
CA ILE A 152 31.47 16.59 24.37
C ILE A 152 31.22 18.02 23.87
N ARG A 153 30.57 18.86 24.68
CA ARG A 153 30.30 20.26 24.33
C ARG A 153 31.59 21.06 24.19
N ARG A 154 32.53 20.87 25.12
CA ARG A 154 33.83 21.53 25.13
C ARG A 154 34.63 21.20 23.87
N LEU A 155 34.83 19.90 23.59
CA LEU A 155 35.60 19.45 22.43
C LEU A 155 35.03 19.96 21.10
N ARG A 156 33.69 20.01 20.98
CA ARG A 156 33.05 20.52 19.77
C ARG A 156 33.10 22.04 19.64
N LYS A 157 33.15 22.78 20.75
CA LYS A 157 33.35 24.23 20.76
C LYS A 157 34.80 24.60 20.42
N GLU A 158 35.76 23.80 20.88
CA GLU A 158 37.19 24.00 20.59
C GLU A 158 37.48 23.81 19.09
N ASP A 159 37.25 22.61 18.54
CA ASP A 159 37.57 22.31 17.15
C ASP A 159 36.47 21.48 16.47
N PRO A 160 35.45 22.10 15.86
CA PRO A 160 34.32 21.38 15.26
C PRO A 160 34.70 20.56 14.01
N ARG A 161 35.82 20.90 13.34
CA ARG A 161 36.36 20.16 12.18
C ARG A 161 37.07 18.87 12.60
N GLN A 162 37.81 18.89 13.70
CA GLN A 162 38.50 17.72 14.24
C GLN A 162 37.53 16.82 15.01
N TRP A 163 36.72 17.41 15.90
CA TRP A 163 35.74 16.72 16.72
C TRP A 163 34.36 16.68 16.05
N THR A 164 34.30 15.94 14.95
CA THR A 164 33.04 15.68 14.23
C THR A 164 32.08 14.85 15.07
N ARG A 165 30.78 14.90 14.71
CA ARG A 165 29.75 14.10 15.37
C ARG A 165 30.06 12.60 15.36
N VAL A 166 30.71 12.13 14.30
CA VAL A 166 31.12 10.73 14.14
C VAL A 166 32.22 10.37 15.16
N ARG A 167 33.27 11.18 15.24
CA ARG A 167 34.37 10.94 16.19
C ARG A 167 33.95 11.03 17.65
N LEU A 168 33.08 11.98 18.00
CA LEU A 168 32.55 12.09 19.35
C LEU A 168 31.65 10.90 19.70
N ALA A 169 30.83 10.43 18.75
CA ALA A 169 30.02 9.24 18.93
C ALA A 169 30.86 7.98 19.16
N GLU A 170 31.99 7.84 18.45
CA GLU A 170 32.95 6.74 18.66
C GLU A 170 33.66 6.85 20.01
N LYS A 171 34.17 8.04 20.37
CA LYS A 171 34.90 8.27 21.62
C LYS A 171 34.05 7.98 22.86
N PHE A 172 32.78 8.36 22.84
CA PHE A 172 31.86 8.21 23.98
C PHE A 172 30.88 7.03 23.80
N GLU A 173 31.08 6.18 22.79
CA GLU A 173 30.22 5.04 22.44
C GLU A 173 28.72 5.37 22.42
N CYS A 174 28.36 6.53 21.87
CA CYS A 174 26.99 7.04 21.86
C CYS A 174 26.47 7.27 20.43
N SER A 175 25.18 7.56 20.28
CA SER A 175 24.61 7.81 18.95
C SER A 175 25.08 9.15 18.38
N GLN A 176 25.42 9.21 17.09
CA GLN A 176 25.68 10.48 16.38
C GLN A 176 24.52 11.46 16.47
N PHE A 177 23.29 10.95 16.63
CA PHE A 177 22.11 11.78 16.86
C PHE A 177 22.13 12.40 18.26
N PHE A 178 22.54 11.65 19.29
CA PHE A 178 22.68 12.16 20.65
C PHE A 178 23.71 13.30 20.73
N VAL A 179 24.88 13.14 20.09
CA VAL A 179 25.87 14.23 20.00
C VAL A 179 25.28 15.51 19.38
N SER A 180 24.43 15.36 18.35
CA SER A 180 23.74 16.50 17.70
C SER A 180 22.75 17.21 18.62
N LEU A 181 22.21 16.51 19.62
CA LEU A 181 21.32 17.08 20.62
C LEU A 181 22.10 17.84 21.69
N CYS A 182 23.27 17.32 22.08
CA CYS A 182 24.12 17.93 23.11
C CYS A 182 24.78 19.24 22.66
N CYS A 183 25.19 19.31 21.38
CA CYS A 183 25.98 20.41 20.85
C CYS A 183 25.77 20.61 19.34
N SER A 184 25.75 21.87 18.91
CA SER A 184 25.70 22.29 17.52
C SER A 184 26.99 23.01 17.13
N ALA A 185 27.29 23.07 15.83
CA ALA A 185 28.39 23.85 15.27
C ALA A 185 27.81 24.63 14.07
N PRO A 186 27.36 25.88 14.28
CA PRO A 186 26.64 26.64 13.25
C PRO A 186 27.53 26.99 12.06
N GLU A 187 28.77 27.42 12.28
CA GLU A 187 29.71 27.78 11.22
C GLU A 187 29.91 26.63 10.21
N ILE A 188 30.19 25.41 10.71
CA ILE A 188 30.33 24.22 9.86
C ILE A 188 29.02 23.85 9.18
N LYS A 189 27.87 24.12 9.81
CA LYS A 189 26.57 23.86 9.20
C LYS A 189 26.35 24.80 8.01
N ASP A 190 26.65 26.08 8.18
CA ASP A 190 26.45 27.10 7.14
C ASP A 190 27.37 26.82 5.94
N GLU A 191 28.65 26.49 6.18
CA GLU A 191 29.59 26.03 5.14
C GLU A 191 29.04 24.82 4.36
N GLN A 192 28.52 23.81 5.07
CA GLN A 192 27.94 22.62 4.46
C GLN A 192 26.66 22.93 3.68
N ASP A 193 25.83 23.86 4.16
CA ASP A 193 24.63 24.29 3.46
C ASP A 193 25.01 25.03 2.15
N GLU A 194 26.05 25.85 2.15
CA GLU A 194 26.60 26.47 0.94
C GLU A 194 27.14 25.43 -0.06
N GLU A 195 27.91 24.45 0.42
CA GLU A 195 28.39 23.34 -0.42
C GLU A 195 27.23 22.56 -1.05
N LEU A 196 26.18 22.28 -0.26
CA LEU A 196 24.97 21.63 -0.77
C LEU A 196 24.26 22.48 -1.82
N VAL A 197 24.23 23.80 -1.68
CA VAL A 197 23.69 24.72 -2.71
C VAL A 197 24.52 24.64 -3.98
N ARG A 198 25.85 24.67 -3.90
CA ARG A 198 26.76 24.52 -5.05
C ARG A 198 26.56 23.17 -5.74
N LEU A 199 26.41 22.09 -4.97
CA LEU A 199 26.13 20.74 -5.49
C LEU A 199 24.75 20.64 -6.16
N LYS A 200 23.74 21.32 -5.62
CA LYS A 200 22.39 21.40 -6.20
C LYS A 200 22.38 22.21 -7.48
N ALA A 201 23.15 23.30 -7.57
CA ALA A 201 23.28 24.11 -8.78
C ALA A 201 23.83 23.29 -9.97
N ARG A 202 24.67 22.28 -9.70
CA ARG A 202 25.17 21.34 -10.72
C ARG A 202 24.12 20.33 -11.21
N TRP A 203 22.93 20.25 -10.61
CA TRP A 203 21.91 19.29 -11.04
C TRP A 203 21.27 19.73 -12.35
N GLY A 204 21.25 18.82 -13.34
CA GLY A 204 20.49 19.02 -14.57
C GLY A 204 18.98 18.89 -14.35
N ARG A 205 18.19 19.43 -15.27
CA ARG A 205 16.72 19.51 -15.23
C ARG A 205 16.03 18.22 -14.72
N ARG A 206 16.30 17.07 -15.35
CA ARG A 206 15.66 15.79 -15.01
C ARG A 206 15.91 15.36 -13.55
N LYS A 207 17.10 15.65 -13.00
CA LYS A 207 17.44 15.32 -11.62
C LYS A 207 16.70 16.23 -10.65
N THR A 208 16.61 17.51 -10.96
CA THR A 208 15.88 18.50 -10.16
C THR A 208 14.40 18.14 -10.07
N GLU A 209 13.73 17.93 -11.21
CA GLU A 209 12.32 17.53 -11.27
C GLU A 209 12.06 16.23 -10.48
N ALA A 210 12.93 15.22 -10.61
CA ALA A 210 12.79 13.96 -9.88
C ALA A 210 12.96 14.14 -8.35
N ARG A 211 13.81 15.08 -7.92
CA ARG A 211 14.03 15.38 -6.50
C ARG A 211 12.86 16.17 -5.91
N GLU A 212 12.32 17.13 -6.65
CA GLU A 212 11.11 17.86 -6.29
C GLU A 212 9.92 16.91 -6.16
N ALA A 213 9.67 16.05 -7.15
CA ALA A 213 8.61 15.05 -7.09
C ALA A 213 8.76 14.09 -5.89
N ARG A 214 10.00 13.75 -5.50
CA ARG A 214 10.24 12.97 -4.27
C ARG A 214 9.87 13.74 -3.01
N GLN A 215 10.14 15.05 -2.95
CA GLN A 215 9.74 15.88 -1.81
C GLN A 215 8.22 16.00 -1.74
N GLU A 216 7.53 16.20 -2.86
CA GLU A 216 6.07 16.23 -2.90
C GLU A 216 5.46 14.91 -2.43
N ARG A 217 5.98 13.75 -2.90
CA ARG A 217 5.54 12.46 -2.36
C ARG A 217 5.75 12.34 -0.85
N LYS A 218 6.90 12.79 -0.35
CA LYS A 218 7.20 12.75 1.09
C LYS A 218 6.27 13.67 1.91
N LYS A 219 5.89 14.83 1.37
CA LYS A 219 4.91 15.72 1.99
C LYS A 219 3.53 15.05 2.09
N LEU A 220 3.11 14.37 1.01
CA LEU A 220 1.81 13.68 0.93
C LEU A 220 1.74 12.43 1.82
N TRP A 221 2.85 11.73 2.10
CA TRP A 221 2.84 10.47 2.88
C TRP A 221 2.23 10.57 4.27
N GLY A 222 2.21 11.75 4.90
CA GLY A 222 1.63 11.96 6.24
C GLY A 222 0.23 12.57 6.22
N GLN A 223 -0.35 12.79 5.04
CA GLN A 223 -1.72 13.26 4.88
C GLN A 223 -2.57 12.01 4.59
N ASP A 224 -3.36 11.58 5.57
CA ASP A 224 -4.38 10.55 5.32
C ASP A 224 -5.39 11.16 4.33
N ALA A 225 -5.28 10.76 3.05
CA ALA A 225 -6.16 11.17 1.96
C ALA A 225 -7.02 9.97 1.52
#